data_AF-A0A0A9HTT7-F1
#
_entry.id   AF-A0A0A9HTT7-F1
#
_cell.length_a   1.000
_cell.length_b   1.000
_cell.length_c   1.000
_cell.angle_alpha   90.00
_cell.angle_beta   90.00
_cell.angle_gamma   90.00
#
_symmetry.space_group_name_H-M   'P 1'
#
loop_
_entity.id
_entity.type
_entity.pdbx_description
1 polymer ?
#
loop_
_entity_poly.entity_id
_entity_poly.type
_entity_poly.pdbx_seq_one_letter_code
_entity_poly.pdbx_strand_id
1 'polypeptide(L)'
;MRRSRMARCRQAAWLLYHVGVDTSALLFADEVDMEGLIMDQRVSLLVVGQDVLKSKAEVGSVCTILTNTYREDAYSLLQSLDIKKLLLAGILLDTNNLSKKCSNRDSEAVQLLLFGASEHMRRELFQQLMLDHNDHSFVEYLKNTYRNSTADGNEDSPPEQKHSISASGSSQDAKKSSSTNQRPARGSGKPSDEAPRGKNKFFLAKWFGFGPK
;
A
#
# COMPACT_ATOMS: atom_id res chain seq x y z
N MET A 1 9.97 -5.41 -3.14
CA MET A 1 10.78 -4.66 -2.16
C MET A 1 11.98 -5.52 -1.78
N ARG A 2 13.19 -4.96 -1.59
CA ARG A 2 14.35 -5.71 -1.08
C ARG A 2 14.28 -5.87 0.44
N ARG A 3 14.78 -6.96 1.03
CA ARG A 3 14.74 -7.18 2.49
C ARG A 3 15.37 -6.03 3.26
N SER A 4 16.53 -5.56 2.81
CA SER A 4 17.25 -4.44 3.43
C SER A 4 16.47 -3.12 3.49
N ARG A 5 15.55 -2.91 2.55
CA ARG A 5 14.69 -1.72 2.52
C ARG A 5 13.57 -1.78 3.55
N MET A 6 13.18 -2.97 4.01
CA MET A 6 12.11 -3.13 5.00
C MET A 6 12.43 -2.45 6.34
N ALA A 7 13.71 -2.37 6.71
CA ALA A 7 14.15 -1.63 7.90
C ALA A 7 13.77 -0.14 7.87
N ARG A 8 13.62 0.45 6.68
CA ARG A 8 13.16 1.85 6.50
C ARG A 8 11.64 1.98 6.55
N CYS A 9 10.91 0.89 6.37
CA CYS A 9 9.44 0.82 6.42
C CYS A 9 8.96 0.49 7.85
N ARG A 10 9.32 1.34 8.82
CA ARG A 10 9.13 1.05 10.25
C ARG A 10 7.72 0.65 10.65
N GLN A 11 6.70 1.31 10.11
CA GLN A 11 5.30 1.01 10.44
C GLN A 11 4.91 -0.42 10.03
N ALA A 12 5.30 -0.82 8.82
CA ALA A 12 5.05 -2.17 8.31
C ALA A 12 5.88 -3.22 9.07
N ALA A 13 7.17 -2.93 9.32
CA ALA A 13 8.04 -3.84 10.06
C ALA A 13 7.59 -4.02 11.52
N TRP A 14 7.13 -2.95 12.17
CA TRP A 14 6.59 -2.98 13.52
C TRP A 14 5.30 -3.80 13.57
N LEU A 15 4.40 -3.59 12.60
CA LEU A 15 3.16 -4.34 12.54
C LEU A 15 3.42 -5.85 12.40
N LEU A 16 4.35 -6.26 11.53
CA LEU A 16 4.70 -7.68 11.35
C LEU A 16 5.36 -8.27 12.60
N TYR A 17 6.28 -7.52 13.23
CA TYR A 17 6.88 -7.89 14.51
C TYR A 17 5.81 -8.12 15.59
N HIS A 18 4.88 -7.17 15.70
CA HIS A 18 3.87 -7.17 16.75
C HIS A 18 2.75 -8.19 16.53
N VAL A 19 2.47 -8.56 15.28
CA VAL A 19 1.58 -9.67 14.92
C VAL A 19 2.31 -11.03 15.03
N GLY A 20 3.62 -11.04 15.26
CA GLY A 20 4.40 -12.27 15.44
C GLY A 20 4.63 -13.04 14.13
N VAL A 21 4.64 -12.34 12.99
CA VAL A 21 4.96 -12.97 11.71
C VAL A 21 6.43 -13.42 11.71
N ASP A 22 6.65 -14.71 11.44
CA ASP A 22 8.00 -15.22 11.23
C ASP A 22 8.61 -14.59 9.98
N THR A 23 9.70 -13.88 10.20
CA THR A 23 10.42 -13.13 9.17
C THR A 23 11.10 -14.00 8.13
N SER A 24 11.38 -15.26 8.47
CA SER A 24 11.91 -16.25 7.53
C SER A 24 10.84 -16.72 6.55
N ALA A 25 9.55 -16.60 6.92
CA ALA A 25 8.41 -16.89 6.05
C ALA A 25 8.07 -15.75 5.08
N LEU A 26 8.68 -14.57 5.25
CA LEU A 26 8.53 -13.45 4.32
C LEU A 26 9.53 -13.57 3.18
N LEU A 27 9.02 -13.49 1.94
CA LEU A 27 9.84 -13.47 0.73
C LEU A 27 10.04 -12.05 0.23
N PHE A 28 11.28 -11.68 -0.06
CA PHE A 28 11.63 -10.39 -0.66
C PHE A 28 12.11 -10.55 -2.11
N ALA A 29 12.08 -9.45 -2.86
CA ALA A 29 12.35 -9.47 -4.29
C ALA A 29 13.81 -9.81 -4.63
N ASP A 30 14.74 -9.63 -3.69
CA ASP A 30 16.14 -10.00 -3.79
C ASP A 30 16.40 -11.48 -3.39
N GLU A 31 15.38 -12.21 -2.99
CA GLU A 31 15.50 -13.60 -2.48
C GLU A 31 14.79 -14.61 -3.39
N VAL A 32 14.03 -14.11 -4.37
CA VAL A 32 13.23 -14.93 -5.28
C VAL A 32 13.67 -14.61 -6.71
N ASP A 33 14.18 -15.63 -7.41
CA ASP A 33 14.43 -15.56 -8.85
C ASP A 33 13.11 -15.62 -9.63
N MET A 34 12.41 -14.50 -9.67
CA MET A 34 11.13 -14.39 -10.37
C MET A 34 11.29 -14.62 -11.88
N GLU A 35 12.42 -14.22 -12.48
CA GLU A 35 12.65 -14.33 -13.92
C GLU A 35 12.80 -15.79 -14.34
N GLY A 36 13.66 -16.55 -13.66
CA GLY A 36 13.82 -17.99 -13.90
C GLY A 36 12.52 -18.75 -13.64
N LEU A 37 11.79 -18.42 -12.57
CA LEU A 37 10.51 -19.06 -12.26
C LEU A 37 9.42 -18.80 -13.32
N ILE A 38 9.40 -17.60 -13.91
CA ILE A 38 8.49 -17.25 -15.01
C ILE A 38 8.90 -17.97 -16.28
N MET A 39 10.19 -17.96 -16.63
CA MET A 39 10.71 -18.62 -17.83
C MET A 39 10.44 -20.13 -17.81
N ASP A 40 10.61 -20.77 -16.65
CA ASP A 40 10.35 -22.19 -16.45
C ASP A 40 8.86 -22.54 -16.32
N GLN A 41 7.96 -21.55 -16.38
CA GLN A 41 6.51 -21.70 -16.17
C GLN A 41 6.15 -22.32 -14.81
N ARG A 42 7.00 -22.09 -13.79
CA ARG A 42 6.84 -22.66 -12.43
C ARG A 42 6.10 -21.73 -11.46
N VAL A 43 5.79 -20.51 -11.88
CA VAL A 43 5.05 -19.53 -11.08
C VAL A 43 3.84 -18.99 -11.84
N SER A 44 2.72 -18.90 -11.13
CA SER A 44 1.55 -18.10 -11.51
C SER A 44 1.44 -16.92 -10.55
N LEU A 45 1.84 -15.73 -10.99
CA LEU A 45 1.78 -14.51 -10.18
C LEU A 45 0.36 -13.92 -10.22
N LEU A 46 -0.26 -13.77 -9.05
CA LEU A 46 -1.49 -12.99 -8.90
C LEU A 46 -1.14 -11.62 -8.33
N VAL A 47 -1.23 -10.58 -9.16
CA VAL A 47 -1.05 -9.19 -8.72
C VAL A 47 -2.38 -8.67 -8.18
N VAL A 48 -2.44 -8.40 -6.88
CA VAL A 48 -3.57 -7.73 -6.24
C VAL A 48 -3.17 -6.29 -5.95
N GLY A 49 -3.51 -5.38 -6.86
CA GLY A 49 -3.24 -3.94 -6.76
C GLY A 49 -4.50 -3.13 -7.04
N GLN A 50 -4.52 -1.86 -6.66
CA GLN A 50 -5.63 -0.93 -6.93
C GLN A 50 -5.92 -0.77 -8.45
N ASP A 51 -4.92 -1.07 -9.29
CA ASP A 51 -4.90 -1.03 -10.75
C ASP A 51 -5.38 -2.33 -11.42
N VAL A 52 -5.17 -3.48 -10.78
CA VAL A 52 -5.65 -4.80 -11.25
C VAL A 52 -7.05 -5.10 -10.74
N LEU A 53 -7.33 -4.74 -9.49
CA LEU A 53 -8.68 -4.67 -8.97
C LEU A 53 -9.33 -3.49 -9.68
N LYS A 54 -10.33 -3.72 -10.53
CA LYS A 54 -11.17 -2.63 -11.09
C LYS A 54 -11.95 -1.98 -9.96
N SER A 55 -11.28 -1.27 -9.06
CA SER A 55 -11.92 -0.37 -8.13
C SER A 55 -12.54 0.70 -9.01
N LYS A 56 -13.83 0.93 -8.88
CA LYS A 56 -14.51 2.02 -9.59
C LYS A 56 -14.07 3.39 -9.01
N ALA A 57 -12.79 3.56 -8.68
CA ALA A 57 -12.21 4.69 -7.96
C ALA A 57 -12.81 4.93 -6.55
N GLU A 58 -13.49 3.94 -5.96
CA GLU A 58 -14.35 4.15 -4.78
C GLU A 58 -13.75 3.73 -3.43
N VAL A 59 -12.48 3.33 -3.32
CA VAL A 59 -11.89 2.90 -2.04
C VAL A 59 -10.53 3.52 -1.80
N GLY A 60 -10.28 3.89 -0.55
CA GLY A 60 -9.04 4.51 -0.08
C GLY A 60 -7.90 3.53 0.14
N SER A 61 -8.20 2.24 0.34
CA SER A 61 -7.20 1.20 0.59
C SER A 61 -7.46 -0.09 -0.20
N VAL A 62 -6.39 -0.75 -0.64
CA VAL A 62 -6.47 -2.12 -1.20
C VAL A 62 -6.92 -3.13 -0.14
N CYS A 63 -6.60 -2.89 1.14
CA CYS A 63 -7.03 -3.74 2.24
C CYS A 63 -8.57 -3.76 2.41
N THR A 64 -9.26 -2.70 1.98
CA THR A 64 -10.73 -2.66 1.92
C THR A 64 -11.27 -3.63 0.87
N ILE A 65 -10.59 -3.76 -0.28
CA ILE A 65 -10.99 -4.71 -1.32
C ILE A 65 -10.74 -6.14 -0.87
N LEU A 66 -9.59 -6.41 -0.26
CA LEU A 66 -9.27 -7.72 0.32
C LEU A 66 -10.29 -8.13 1.39
N THR A 67 -10.62 -7.20 2.31
CA THR A 67 -11.62 -7.45 3.36
C THR A 67 -12.98 -7.81 2.77
N ASN A 68 -13.44 -7.07 1.75
CA ASN A 68 -14.70 -7.37 1.08
C ASN A 68 -14.66 -8.71 0.32
N THR A 69 -13.52 -9.06 -0.28
CA THR A 69 -13.35 -10.35 -0.98
C THR A 69 -13.42 -11.51 0.01
N TYR A 70 -12.67 -11.43 1.12
CA TYR A 70 -12.68 -12.48 2.14
C TYR A 70 -14.02 -12.58 2.87
N ARG A 71 -14.77 -11.48 2.99
CA ARG A 71 -16.12 -11.52 3.56
C ARG A 71 -17.03 -12.50 2.82
N GLU A 72 -16.92 -12.53 1.49
CA GLU A 72 -17.76 -13.37 0.63
C GLU A 72 -17.14 -14.77 0.43
N ASP A 73 -15.83 -14.84 0.17
CA ASP A 73 -15.19 -16.06 -0.34
C ASP A 73 -14.39 -16.84 0.73
N ALA A 74 -13.96 -16.20 1.82
CA ALA A 74 -13.02 -16.78 2.78
C ALA A 74 -13.18 -16.22 4.21
N TYR A 75 -14.42 -16.20 4.74
CA TYR A 75 -14.73 -15.52 6.00
C TYR A 75 -13.95 -16.05 7.22
N SER A 76 -13.55 -17.33 7.20
CA SER A 76 -12.71 -17.93 8.25
C SER A 76 -11.36 -17.22 8.43
N LEU A 77 -10.78 -16.67 7.36
CA LEU A 77 -9.55 -15.87 7.45
C LEU A 77 -9.77 -14.58 8.25
N LEU A 78 -10.96 -13.98 8.11
CA LEU A 78 -11.35 -12.82 8.89
C LEU A 78 -11.65 -13.16 10.36
N GLN A 79 -11.66 -14.43 10.78
CA GLN A 79 -11.75 -14.78 12.20
C GLN A 79 -10.40 -14.67 12.92
N SER A 80 -9.29 -14.72 12.18
CA SER A 80 -7.95 -14.51 12.74
C SER A 80 -7.77 -13.06 13.17
N LEU A 81 -7.45 -12.84 14.45
CA LEU A 81 -7.17 -11.51 14.99
C LEU A 81 -5.97 -10.86 14.30
N ASP A 82 -4.98 -11.65 13.92
CA ASP A 82 -3.77 -11.21 13.25
C ASP A 82 -4.06 -10.69 11.84
N ILE A 83 -4.84 -11.44 11.06
CA ILE A 83 -5.29 -11.01 9.73
C ILE A 83 -6.17 -9.77 9.82
N LYS A 84 -7.10 -9.72 10.79
CA LYS A 84 -7.91 -8.53 11.03
C LYS A 84 -7.04 -7.31 11.31
N LYS A 85 -6.04 -7.45 12.18
CA LYS A 85 -5.13 -6.37 12.58
C LYS A 85 -4.28 -5.89 11.41
N LEU A 86 -3.77 -6.81 10.57
CA LEU A 86 -3.02 -6.48 9.35
C LEU A 86 -3.87 -5.68 8.36
N LEU A 87 -5.08 -6.17 8.04
CA LEU A 87 -6.00 -5.51 7.12
C LEU A 87 -6.45 -4.15 7.67
N LEU A 88 -6.80 -4.09 8.95
CA LEU A 88 -7.22 -2.86 9.61
C LEU A 88 -6.10 -1.81 9.58
N ALA A 89 -4.88 -2.18 9.95
CA ALA A 89 -3.73 -1.28 9.92
C ALA A 89 -3.49 -0.70 8.51
N GLY A 90 -3.58 -1.52 7.47
CA GLY A 90 -3.47 -1.06 6.08
C GLY A 90 -4.52 -0.01 5.72
N ILE A 91 -5.79 -0.27 6.05
CA ILE A 91 -6.87 0.70 5.81
C ILE A 91 -6.61 2.01 6.57
N LEU A 92 -6.21 1.93 7.85
CA LEU A 92 -5.99 3.12 8.67
C LEU A 92 -4.79 3.95 8.18
N LEU A 93 -3.71 3.31 7.74
CA LEU A 93 -2.55 4.02 7.18
C LEU A 93 -2.91 4.73 5.87
N ASP A 94 -3.58 4.05 4.95
CA ASP A 94 -3.94 4.61 3.64
C ASP A 94 -4.96 5.75 3.74
N THR A 95 -5.90 5.63 4.69
CA THR A 95 -6.99 6.60 4.88
C THR A 95 -6.71 7.63 5.98
N ASN A 96 -5.52 7.60 6.58
CA ASN A 96 -5.16 8.42 7.74
C ASN A 96 -6.23 8.33 8.85
N ASN A 97 -6.56 7.11 9.28
CA ASN A 97 -7.61 6.79 10.24
C ASN A 97 -9.00 7.30 9.81
N LEU A 98 -9.40 6.99 8.57
CA LEU A 98 -10.67 7.39 7.96
C LEU A 98 -10.90 8.92 7.91
N SER A 99 -9.82 9.72 7.85
CA SER A 99 -9.93 11.18 7.80
C SER A 99 -9.68 11.77 6.42
N LYS A 100 -8.92 11.06 5.55
CA LYS A 100 -8.56 11.53 4.20
C LYS A 100 -8.65 10.38 3.22
N LYS A 101 -9.09 10.68 1.99
CA LYS A 101 -9.15 9.71 0.88
C LYS A 101 -9.91 8.42 1.20
N CYS A 102 -10.83 8.44 2.18
CA CYS A 102 -11.68 7.30 2.51
C CYS A 102 -13.03 7.38 1.81
N SER A 103 -13.64 6.23 1.61
CA SER A 103 -15.04 6.09 1.22
C SER A 103 -15.85 5.37 2.30
N ASN A 104 -17.17 5.34 2.11
CA ASN A 104 -18.07 4.58 2.98
C ASN A 104 -17.68 3.10 3.06
N ARG A 105 -17.11 2.55 1.98
CA ARG A 105 -16.66 1.15 1.95
C ARG A 105 -15.46 0.91 2.86
N ASP A 106 -14.55 1.88 2.99
CA ASP A 106 -13.45 1.79 3.95
C ASP A 106 -14.00 1.79 5.39
N SER A 107 -15.00 2.64 5.67
CA SER A 107 -15.66 2.68 6.98
C SER A 107 -16.39 1.36 7.31
N GLU A 108 -17.11 0.79 6.36
CA GLU A 108 -17.79 -0.51 6.52
C GLU A 108 -16.79 -1.66 6.74
N ALA A 109 -15.67 -1.66 6.00
CA ALA A 109 -14.61 -2.65 6.20
C ALA A 109 -13.99 -2.53 7.59
N VAL A 110 -13.70 -1.30 8.05
CA VAL A 110 -13.21 -1.05 9.41
C VAL A 110 -14.21 -1.54 10.46
N GLN A 111 -15.52 -1.26 10.29
CA GLN A 111 -16.55 -1.76 11.21
C GLN A 111 -16.60 -3.28 11.27
N LEU A 112 -16.48 -3.96 10.12
CA LEU A 112 -16.43 -5.42 10.06
C LEU A 112 -15.20 -5.97 10.81
N LEU A 113 -14.02 -5.40 10.55
CA LEU A 113 -12.76 -5.82 11.17
C LEU A 113 -12.74 -5.54 12.69
N LEU A 114 -13.43 -4.49 13.13
CA LEU A 114 -13.62 -4.14 14.53
C LEU A 114 -14.82 -4.82 15.19
N PHE A 115 -15.53 -5.73 14.52
CA PHE A 115 -16.68 -6.39 15.12
C PHE A 115 -16.26 -7.13 16.41
N GLY A 116 -16.85 -6.72 17.55
CA GLY A 116 -16.48 -7.20 18.89
C GLY A 116 -15.36 -6.41 19.59
N ALA A 117 -14.83 -5.36 18.96
CA ALA A 117 -13.83 -4.43 19.49
C ALA A 117 -14.38 -3.00 19.58
N SER A 118 -13.72 -2.13 20.34
CA SER A 118 -14.15 -0.74 20.50
C SER A 118 -13.50 0.20 19.49
N GLU A 119 -14.19 1.31 19.20
CA GLU A 119 -13.64 2.45 18.44
C GLU A 119 -12.35 3.02 19.05
N HIS A 120 -12.17 2.87 20.37
CA HIS A 120 -10.96 3.25 21.06
C HIS A 120 -9.76 2.39 20.59
N MET A 121 -9.95 1.08 20.39
CA MET A 121 -8.90 0.19 19.88
C MET A 121 -8.44 0.59 18.47
N ARG A 122 -9.33 1.08 17.62
CA ARG A 122 -8.96 1.62 16.30
C ARG A 122 -7.99 2.78 16.43
N ARG A 123 -8.33 3.75 17.30
CA ARG A 123 -7.52 4.95 17.52
C ARG A 123 -6.18 4.60 18.16
N GLU A 124 -6.18 3.71 19.13
CA GLU A 124 -4.97 3.21 19.79
C GLU A 124 -4.04 2.52 18.78
N LEU A 125 -4.57 1.60 17.94
CA LEU A 125 -3.78 0.95 16.90
C LEU A 125 -3.18 1.96 15.93
N PHE A 126 -3.97 2.94 15.47
CA PHE A 126 -3.44 3.97 14.57
C PHE A 126 -2.36 4.82 15.24
N GLN A 127 -2.54 5.20 16.50
CA GLN A 127 -1.54 5.96 17.25
C GLN A 127 -0.25 5.15 17.39
N GLN A 128 -0.34 3.87 17.75
CA GLN A 128 0.80 2.97 17.82
C GLN A 128 1.52 2.90 16.48
N LEU A 129 0.81 2.68 15.37
CA LEU A 129 1.39 2.64 14.01
C LEU A 129 2.11 3.94 13.59
N MET A 130 1.79 5.07 14.21
CA MET A 130 2.40 6.36 13.92
C MET A 130 3.58 6.70 14.84
N LEU A 131 3.88 5.87 15.84
CA LEU A 131 5.06 6.06 16.69
C LEU A 131 6.35 5.75 15.93
N ASP A 132 7.44 6.36 16.37
CA ASP A 132 8.76 6.10 15.78
C ASP A 132 9.32 4.71 16.13
N HIS A 133 8.75 4.02 17.12
CA HIS A 133 9.18 2.69 17.60
C HIS A 133 10.70 2.61 17.83
N ASN A 134 11.19 3.41 18.77
CA ASN A 134 12.61 3.44 19.15
C ASN A 134 12.92 2.55 20.36
N ASP A 135 12.01 1.63 20.72
CA ASP A 135 12.27 0.68 21.80
C ASP A 135 13.42 -0.27 21.41
N HIS A 136 14.27 -0.57 22.39
CA HIS A 136 15.49 -1.34 22.18
C HIS A 136 15.21 -2.72 21.55
N SER A 137 14.15 -3.40 22.00
CA SER A 137 13.73 -4.70 21.48
C SER A 137 13.43 -4.67 19.99
N PHE A 138 12.60 -3.72 19.54
CA PHE A 138 12.23 -3.63 18.14
C PHE A 138 13.39 -3.14 17.27
N VAL A 139 14.21 -2.21 17.78
CA VAL A 139 15.41 -1.73 17.05
C VAL A 139 16.42 -2.86 16.84
N GLU A 140 16.69 -3.68 17.86
CA GLU A 140 17.54 -4.87 17.74
C GLU A 140 16.95 -5.89 16.77
N TYR A 141 15.64 -6.15 16.87
CA TYR A 141 14.94 -7.02 15.92
C TYR A 141 15.08 -6.53 14.47
N LEU A 142 14.93 -5.22 14.21
CA LEU A 142 15.10 -4.65 12.88
C LEU A 142 16.51 -4.88 12.33
N LYS A 143 17.53 -4.68 13.16
CA LYS A 143 18.93 -4.93 12.77
C LYS A 143 19.15 -6.40 12.44
N ASN A 144 18.72 -7.30 13.32
CA ASN A 144 19.00 -8.73 13.14
C ASN A 144 18.22 -9.35 11.98
N THR A 145 17.04 -8.81 11.68
CA THR A 145 16.13 -9.38 10.67
C THR A 145 16.30 -8.78 9.29
N TYR A 146 16.40 -7.45 9.22
CA TYR A 146 16.30 -6.73 7.94
C TYR A 146 17.60 -6.03 7.58
N ARG A 147 18.55 -5.85 8.50
CA ARG A 147 19.85 -5.29 8.15
C ARG A 147 20.78 -6.42 7.77
N ASN A 148 20.96 -6.61 6.46
CA ASN A 148 22.08 -7.41 5.99
C ASN A 148 23.38 -6.69 6.41
N SER A 149 24.30 -7.44 7.01
CA SER A 149 25.67 -6.98 7.29
C SER A 149 26.22 -6.33 6.03
N THR A 150 26.68 -5.09 6.15
CA THR A 150 27.23 -4.31 5.03
C THR A 150 28.39 -5.07 4.39
N ALA A 151 28.12 -5.72 3.28
CA ALA A 151 29.07 -6.00 2.22
C ALA A 151 28.34 -5.68 0.91
N ASP A 152 28.10 -4.38 0.71
CA ASP A 152 28.17 -3.69 -0.58
C ASP A 152 27.68 -2.26 -0.38
N GLY A 153 28.66 -1.40 -0.11
CA GLY A 153 28.48 0.05 0.01
C GLY A 153 28.26 0.68 -1.36
N ASN A 154 27.07 0.46 -1.94
CA ASN A 154 26.58 1.33 -3.00
C ASN A 154 25.33 2.05 -2.50
N GLU A 155 25.58 3.09 -1.71
CA GLU A 155 24.61 4.16 -1.52
C GLU A 155 24.41 4.84 -2.88
N ASP A 156 23.24 4.58 -3.46
CA ASP A 156 22.72 5.24 -4.65
C ASP A 156 22.54 6.74 -4.34
N SER A 157 23.63 7.50 -4.53
CA SER A 157 23.62 8.95 -4.48
C SER A 157 23.12 9.49 -5.83
N PRO A 158 22.21 10.48 -5.87
CA PRO A 158 21.80 11.11 -7.12
C PRO A 158 23.01 11.80 -7.79
N PRO A 159 23.11 11.82 -9.13
CA PRO A 159 24.24 12.45 -9.79
C PRO A 159 24.18 13.96 -9.61
N GLU A 160 25.09 14.52 -8.80
CA GLU A 160 25.34 15.95 -8.78
C GLU A 160 25.89 16.38 -10.15
N GLN A 161 25.03 17.00 -10.95
CA GLN A 161 25.41 17.71 -12.17
C GLN A 161 26.29 18.90 -11.79
N LYS A 162 27.61 18.74 -11.97
CA LYS A 162 28.56 19.85 -12.07
C LYS A 162 28.25 20.67 -13.31
N HIS A 163 27.68 21.85 -13.12
CA HIS A 163 27.79 22.94 -14.10
C HIS A 163 28.40 24.17 -13.44
N SER A 164 29.71 24.26 -13.57
CA SER A 164 30.47 25.50 -13.43
C SER A 164 30.19 26.39 -14.63
N ILE A 165 29.57 27.56 -14.41
CA ILE A 165 29.68 28.70 -15.33
C ILE A 165 29.87 29.97 -14.49
N SER A 166 31.04 30.59 -14.67
CA SER A 166 31.34 31.95 -14.25
C SER A 166 30.48 32.95 -15.02
N ALA A 167 29.93 33.94 -14.33
CA ALA A 167 29.60 35.23 -14.94
C ALA A 167 29.69 36.37 -13.92
N SER A 168 30.70 37.20 -14.12
CA SER A 168 30.75 38.61 -13.73
C SER A 168 29.55 39.37 -14.30
N GLY A 169 29.01 40.34 -13.58
CA GLY A 169 28.03 41.28 -14.16
C GLY A 169 27.09 41.94 -13.17
N SER A 170 27.39 43.19 -12.85
CA SER A 170 26.64 44.09 -11.98
C SER A 170 25.32 44.60 -12.60
N SER A 171 24.45 45.08 -11.69
CA SER A 171 23.54 46.24 -11.83
C SER A 171 22.07 46.03 -12.19
N GLN A 172 21.25 46.27 -11.15
CA GLN A 172 20.20 47.29 -11.04
C GLN A 172 18.90 47.28 -11.87
N ASP A 173 17.81 47.34 -11.08
CA ASP A 173 16.65 48.24 -11.18
C ASP A 173 15.78 48.23 -12.46
N ALA A 174 14.50 47.83 -12.30
CA ALA A 174 13.40 48.77 -12.09
C ALA A 174 12.01 48.22 -12.51
N LYS A 175 11.04 48.49 -11.63
CA LYS A 175 9.62 48.87 -11.89
C LYS A 175 8.69 48.01 -12.76
N LYS A 176 7.74 47.40 -12.03
CA LYS A 176 6.30 47.79 -11.90
C LYS A 176 5.35 47.54 -13.08
N SER A 177 4.12 47.19 -12.65
CA SER A 177 2.80 47.27 -13.31
C SER A 177 2.43 46.10 -14.21
N SER A 178 1.20 45.63 -14.35
CA SER A 178 -0.05 45.56 -13.57
C SER A 178 -1.10 45.02 -14.54
N SER A 179 -2.15 44.33 -14.04
CA SER A 179 -3.47 44.14 -14.67
C SER A 179 -3.52 43.23 -15.93
N THR A 180 -4.56 42.46 -16.27
CA THR A 180 -5.87 42.11 -15.69
C THR A 180 -6.54 41.12 -16.68
N ASN A 181 -7.29 40.14 -16.15
CA ASN A 181 -8.42 39.35 -16.71
C ASN A 181 -8.33 38.68 -18.11
N GLN A 182 -8.75 37.41 -18.23
CA GLN A 182 -10.13 37.01 -18.56
C GLN A 182 -10.24 35.49 -18.82
N ARG A 183 -11.38 34.92 -18.40
CA ARG A 183 -11.92 33.58 -18.72
C ARG A 183 -13.16 33.78 -19.62
N PRO A 184 -13.51 32.82 -20.51
CA PRO A 184 -14.80 32.10 -20.38
C PRO A 184 -14.63 30.57 -20.70
N ALA A 185 -15.22 29.59 -19.98
CA ALA A 185 -16.56 28.99 -20.13
C ALA A 185 -16.80 28.38 -21.55
N ARG A 186 -17.35 27.17 -21.82
CA ARG A 186 -18.36 26.29 -21.18
C ARG A 186 -18.48 25.00 -22.04
N GLY A 187 -19.01 23.89 -21.51
CA GLY A 187 -19.53 22.79 -22.37
C GLY A 187 -19.86 21.48 -21.64
N SER A 188 -21.15 21.18 -21.46
CA SER A 188 -21.72 19.96 -20.86
C SER A 188 -22.41 19.08 -21.91
N GLY A 189 -22.50 17.76 -21.69
CA GLY A 189 -23.49 16.91 -22.35
C GLY A 189 -23.38 15.41 -22.04
N LYS A 190 -24.47 14.83 -21.55
CA LYS A 190 -24.78 13.39 -21.34
C LYS A 190 -26.18 13.15 -21.93
N PRO A 191 -26.52 11.95 -22.47
CA PRO A 191 -27.49 11.04 -21.82
C PRO A 191 -27.11 9.52 -22.02
N SER A 192 -27.22 8.61 -21.03
CA SER A 192 -28.30 7.67 -20.59
C SER A 192 -28.74 6.57 -21.58
N ASP A 193 -28.59 5.28 -21.19
CA ASP A 193 -29.64 4.22 -21.17
C ASP A 193 -29.16 2.85 -20.62
N GLU A 194 -30.12 2.03 -20.16
CA GLU A 194 -30.08 0.90 -19.20
C GLU A 194 -29.77 -0.54 -19.74
N ALA A 195 -29.04 -1.32 -18.91
CA ALA A 195 -29.19 -2.75 -18.45
C ALA A 195 -29.39 -3.97 -19.42
N PRO A 196 -29.29 -5.27 -19.00
CA PRO A 196 -28.80 -5.88 -17.74
C PRO A 196 -27.86 -7.12 -17.89
N ARG A 197 -27.34 -7.61 -16.74
CA ARG A 197 -27.07 -9.04 -16.37
C ARG A 197 -26.01 -9.87 -17.13
N GLY A 198 -24.87 -10.08 -16.47
CA GLY A 198 -23.96 -11.21 -16.70
C GLY A 198 -23.04 -11.44 -15.49
N LYS A 199 -23.42 -12.36 -14.59
CA LYS A 199 -22.60 -12.75 -13.44
C LYS A 199 -21.45 -13.64 -13.93
N ASN A 200 -20.22 -13.12 -13.97
CA ASN A 200 -19.03 -13.92 -14.31
C ASN A 200 -18.65 -14.84 -13.14
N LYS A 201 -19.23 -16.04 -13.11
CA LYS A 201 -18.91 -17.16 -12.19
C LYS A 201 -17.57 -17.86 -12.48
N PHE A 202 -16.73 -17.31 -13.37
CA PHE A 202 -15.54 -18.01 -13.87
C PHE A 202 -14.22 -17.62 -13.20
N PHE A 203 -14.22 -16.70 -12.22
CA PHE A 203 -12.98 -16.24 -11.60
C PHE A 203 -12.49 -17.10 -10.41
N LEU A 204 -13.37 -17.88 -9.77
CA LEU A 204 -12.99 -18.70 -8.61
C LEU A 204 -12.43 -20.09 -8.96
N ALA A 205 -12.70 -20.60 -10.17
CA ALA A 205 -12.23 -21.94 -10.57
C ALA A 205 -10.72 -22.01 -10.87
N LYS A 206 -10.00 -20.89 -10.79
CA LYS A 206 -8.55 -20.82 -11.07
C LYS A 206 -7.69 -20.62 -9.81
N TRP A 207 -8.29 -20.54 -8.62
CA TRP A 207 -7.55 -20.28 -7.39
C TRP A 207 -7.08 -21.52 -6.64
N PHE A 208 -7.65 -22.69 -6.96
CA PHE A 208 -7.14 -23.98 -6.51
C PHE A 208 -7.00 -24.90 -7.71
N GLY A 209 -5.77 -25.07 -8.19
CA GLY A 209 -5.44 -26.03 -9.24
C GLY A 209 -5.59 -27.47 -8.73
N PHE A 210 -6.81 -27.97 -8.73
CA PHE A 210 -7.11 -29.41 -8.73
C PHE A 210 -8.17 -29.66 -9.81
N GLY A 211 -7.71 -29.84 -11.05
CA GLY A 211 -8.48 -30.53 -12.08
C GLY A 211 -8.22 -32.04 -11.96
N PRO A 212 -9.21 -32.91 -12.21
CA PRO A 212 -8.99 -34.35 -12.21
C PRO A 212 -8.12 -34.77 -13.40
N LYS A 213 -7.28 -35.79 -13.18
CA LYS A 213 -6.45 -36.44 -14.20
C LYS A 213 -7.29 -37.07 -15.30
#